data_AF-S2QVQ5-F1
#
_entry.id   AF-S2QVQ5-F1
#
_cell.length_a   1.000
_cell.length_b   1.000
_cell.length_c   1.000
_cell.angle_alpha   90.00
_cell.angle_beta   90.00
_cell.angle_gamma   90.00
#
_symmetry.space_group_name_H-M   'P 1'
#
loop_
_entity.id
_entity.type
_entity.pdbx_description
1 polymer ?
#
loop_
_entity_poly.entity_id
_entity_poly.type
_entity_poly.pdbx_seq_one_letter_code
_entity_poly.pdbx_strand_id
1 'polypeptide(L)' 'VAQLGMRYLLQLGLLPLPKTVNPEHMKANADVDFSIDDADMTTLKQMKPLTDYGQFQKFPVYSDRLS' A
#
# COMPACT_ATOMS: atom_id res chain seq x y z
N VAL A 1 4.64 -6.63 -2.01
CA VAL A 1 3.96 -7.53 -1.04
C VAL A 1 3.11 -6.71 -0.07
N ALA A 2 2.04 -7.26 0.51
CA ALA A 2 1.11 -6.51 1.35
C ALA A 2 1.74 -6.02 2.67
N GLN A 3 2.53 -6.86 3.35
CA GLN A 3 3.21 -6.55 4.61
C GLN A 3 4.13 -5.33 4.54
N LEU A 4 4.85 -5.15 3.42
CA LEU A 4 5.69 -3.97 3.21
C LEU A 4 4.87 -2.68 3.21
N GLY A 5 3.70 -2.68 2.54
CA GLY A 5 2.80 -1.54 2.54
C GLY A 5 2.21 -1.24 3.92
N MET A 6 1.87 -2.28 4.67
CA MET A 6 1.41 -2.14 6.06
C MET A 6 2.48 -1.48 6.93
N ARG A 7 3.72 -2.00 6.88
CA ARG A 7 4.82 -1.47 7.68
C ARG A 7 5.19 -0.04 7.29
N TYR A 8 5.17 0.26 5.98
CA TYR A 8 5.41 1.60 5.47
C TYR A 8 4.43 2.62 6.06
N LEU A 9 3.13 2.32 6.05
CA LEU A 9 2.11 3.20 6.62
C LEU A 9 2.29 3.38 8.13
N LEU A 10 2.61 2.30 8.86
CA LEU A 10 2.89 2.37 10.30
C LEU A 10 4.11 3.26 10.61
N GLN A 11 5.20 3.18 9.83
CA GLN A 11 6.37 4.04 10.00
C GLN A 11 6.13 5.51 9.60
N LEU A 12 5.10 5.79 8.82
CA LEU A 12 4.61 7.15 8.57
C LEU A 12 3.69 7.67 9.69
N GLY A 13 3.41 6.88 10.73
CA GLY A 13 2.47 7.21 11.80
C GLY A 13 1.00 7.07 11.40
N LEU A 14 0.71 6.30 10.35
CA LEU A 14 -0.64 6.05 9.84
C LEU A 14 -1.13 4.67 10.29
N LEU A 15 -2.44 4.51 10.48
CA LEU A 15 -3.06 3.23 10.79
C LEU A 15 -3.61 2.57 9.52
N PRO A 16 -2.98 1.50 9.00
CA PRO A 16 -3.50 0.79 7.82
C PRO A 16 -4.76 -0.02 8.17
N LEU A 17 -5.74 -0.03 7.25
CA LEU A 17 -6.98 -0.80 7.37
C LEU A 17 -7.10 -1.85 6.24
N PRO A 18 -6.40 -2.99 6.34
CA PRO A 18 -6.51 -4.06 5.36
C PRO A 18 -7.94 -4.56 5.19
N LYS A 19 -8.44 -4.56 3.95
CA LYS A 19 -9.65 -5.29 3.61
C LYS A 19 -9.32 -6.76 3.40
N THR A 20 -9.68 -7.61 4.36
CA THR A 20 -9.62 -9.06 4.21
C THR A 20 -10.72 -9.75 5.02
N VAL A 21 -11.26 -10.83 4.48
CA VAL A 21 -12.17 -11.76 5.18
C VAL A 21 -11.53 -13.12 5.44
N ASN A 22 -10.32 -13.34 4.91
CA ASN A 22 -9.57 -14.58 5.09
C ASN A 22 -8.69 -14.48 6.35
N PRO A 23 -8.87 -15.37 7.35
CA PRO A 23 -8.09 -15.37 8.58
C PRO A 23 -6.58 -15.49 8.38
N GLU A 24 -6.12 -16.28 7.42
CA GLU A 24 -4.69 -16.42 7.11
C GLU A 24 -4.09 -15.08 6.64
N HIS A 25 -4.82 -14.36 5.78
CA HIS A 25 -4.42 -13.03 5.34
C HIS A 25 -4.50 -11.99 6.47
N MET A 26 -5.44 -12.12 7.43
CA MET A 26 -5.46 -11.25 8.61
C MET A 26 -4.18 -11.41 9.42
N LYS A 27 -3.77 -12.66 9.69
CA LYS A 27 -2.56 -12.96 10.43
C LYS A 27 -1.31 -12.49 9.69
N ALA A 28 -1.20 -12.79 8.40
CA ALA A 28 -0.06 -12.36 7.59
C ALA A 28 0.05 -10.83 7.49
N ASN A 29 -1.07 -10.12 7.36
CA ASN A 29 -1.07 -8.65 7.31
C ASN A 29 -0.64 -8.00 8.64
N ALA A 30 -0.87 -8.68 9.77
CA ALA A 30 -0.45 -8.23 11.09
C ALA A 30 1.01 -8.59 11.41
N ASP A 31 1.60 -9.54 10.68
CA ASP A 31 2.98 -9.99 10.85
C ASP A 31 3.96 -9.01 10.15
N VAL A 32 4.17 -7.87 10.82
CA VAL A 32 4.99 -6.74 10.33
C VAL A 32 6.02 -6.28 11.37
N ASP A 33 6.56 -7.23 12.13
CA ASP A 33 7.60 -7.01 13.15
C ASP A 33 8.99 -6.87 12.52
N PHE A 34 9.14 -5.89 11.64
CA PHE A 34 10.40 -5.49 11.01
C PHE A 34 10.39 -3.98 10.80
N SER A 35 11.55 -3.36 10.63
CA SER A 35 11.67 -1.96 10.20
C SER A 35 12.11 -1.87 8.75
N ILE A 36 11.57 -0.89 8.04
CA ILE A 36 12.10 -0.44 6.75
C ILE A 36 13.19 0.59 7.06
N ASP A 37 14.38 0.39 6.50
CA ASP A 37 15.53 1.27 6.69
C ASP A 37 15.27 2.66 6.11
N ASP A 38 15.98 3.67 6.61
CA ASP A 38 15.76 5.08 6.20
C ASP A 38 15.98 5.32 4.70
N ALA A 39 16.95 4.61 4.10
CA ALA A 39 17.23 4.67 2.67
C ALA A 39 16.05 4.11 1.83
N ASP A 40 15.47 2.99 2.28
CA ASP A 40 14.33 2.36 1.63
C ASP A 40 13.06 3.19 1.84
N MET A 41 12.86 3.75 3.04
CA MET A 41 11.78 4.69 3.32
C MET A 41 11.84 5.93 2.41
N THR A 42 13.05 6.43 2.14
CA THR A 42 13.26 7.54 1.22
C THR A 42 12.88 7.15 -0.21
N THR A 43 13.32 5.97 -0.64
CA THR A 43 12.97 5.41 -1.97
C THR A 43 11.46 5.26 -2.13
N LEU A 44 10.76 4.72 -1.12
CA LEU A 44 9.31 4.53 -1.14
C LEU A 44 8.54 5.86 -1.19
N LYS A 45 9.00 6.90 -0.48
CA LYS A 45 8.39 8.24 -0.53
C LYS A 45 8.54 8.93 -1.88
N GLN A 46 9.59 8.61 -2.62
CA GLN A 46 9.89 9.19 -3.93
C GLN A 46 9.24 8.42 -5.09
N MET A 47 8.45 7.39 -4.79
CA MET A 47 7.76 6.62 -5.81
C MET A 47 6.78 7.52 -6.59
N LYS A 48 6.87 7.48 -7.92
CA LYS A 48 6.03 8.31 -8.78
C LYS A 48 4.55 7.95 -8.58
N PRO A 49 3.62 8.93 -8.69
CA PRO A 49 2.20 8.65 -8.70
C PRO A 49 1.86 7.58 -9.76
N LEU A 50 0.95 6.68 -9.40
CA LEU A 50 0.39 5.70 -10.34
C LEU A 50 -0.51 6.44 -11.33
N THR A 51 -0.03 6.56 -12.58
CA THR A 51 -0.79 7.15 -13.69
C THR A 51 -1.53 6.09 -14.52
N ASP A 52 -1.18 4.81 -14.33
CA ASP A 52 -1.78 3.69 -15.05
C ASP A 52 -2.20 2.60 -14.06
N TYR A 53 -3.50 2.34 -14.00
CA TYR A 53 -4.12 1.30 -13.16
C TYR A 53 -4.35 -0.01 -13.95
N GLY A 54 -3.84 -0.12 -15.18
CA GLY A 54 -3.95 -1.27 -16.07
C GLY A 54 -5.40 -1.67 -16.32
N GLN A 55 -5.70 -2.97 -16.10
CA GLN A 55 -7.06 -3.51 -16.26
C GLN A 55 -8.12 -2.84 -15.35
N PHE A 56 -7.70 -2.10 -14.32
CA PHE A 56 -8.58 -1.41 -13.39
C PHE A 56 -8.90 0.03 -13.83
N GLN A 57 -8.29 0.57 -14.89
CA GLN A 57 -8.66 1.88 -15.47
C GLN A 57 -10.14 1.96 -15.89
N LYS A 58 -10.81 0.82 -16.10
CA LYS A 58 -12.26 0.77 -16.37
C LYS A 58 -13.12 1.33 -15.23
N PHE A 59 -12.60 1.35 -14.00
CA PHE A 59 -13.33 1.91 -12.86
C PHE A 59 -13.26 3.45 -12.91
N PRO A 60 -14.39 4.17 -12.87
CA PRO A 60 -14.42 5.63 -13.07
C PRO A 60 -13.49 6.41 -12.15
N VAL A 61 -13.33 5.95 -10.91
CA VAL A 61 -12.47 6.58 -9.89
C VAL A 61 -10.96 6.52 -10.21
N TYR A 62 -10.56 5.63 -11.12
CA TYR A 62 -9.17 5.45 -11.57
C TYR A 62 -8.96 5.88 -13.03
N SER A 63 -10.00 6.47 -13.64
CA SER A 63 -9.93 7.02 -14.98
C SER A 63 -9.81 8.54 -14.90
N ASP A 64 -8.98 9.15 -15.74
CA ASP A 64 -8.83 10.62 -15.82
C ASP A 64 -10.11 11.35 -16.29
N ARG A 65 -11.25 10.66 -16.45
CA ARG A 65 -12.52 11.18 -16.97
C ARG A 65 -13.29 12.09 -16.00
N LEU A 66 -12.62 12.67 -15.00
CA LEU A 66 -13.16 13.73 -14.16
C LEU A 66 -12.75 15.13 -14.65
N SER A 67 -12.09 15.24 -15.81
CA SER A 67 -11.90 16.50 -16.55
C SER A 67 -12.99 16.74 -17.59
#